data_AF-A0AAW1Z7F1-F1
#
_entry.id   AF-A0AAW1Z7F1-F1
#
_cell.length_a   1.000
_cell.length_b   1.000
_cell.length_c   1.000
_cell.angle_alpha   90.00
_cell.angle_beta   90.00
_cell.angle_gamma   90.00
#
_symmetry.space_group_name_H-M   'P 1'
#
loop_
_entity.id
_entity.type
_entity.pdbx_description
1 polymer ?
#
loop_
_entity_poly.entity_id
_entity_poly.type
_entity_poly.pdbx_seq_one_letter_code
_entity_poly.pdbx_strand_id
1 'polypeptide(L)'
;MIDPPVDRPLSQRAFSANNSEDRLNDGGRFKLSEMAKKRYLLVSVGACSLLLAYLCGLQIGEFQNQNHAELYGVSQIPGVPPRPPRWPEWVDTPLQTYLGEAEQEEDGPLLLHQHTSPRERREIQKNIYKSRRCRMDTCFDFQRCERGFKIYVYPPQKGEAPSESYQKILAAIEESRFYTTDPNEACLFVLSIDTLDRDQLSAQYVHNVRARIQSLPLWYEGRNHLIFNLYSGTWPDYTEELGFDIGQAMLAKASTDMDNFRPHFDVSIPLFSKDHPQKGGEKGYLNLNNVPPLRKYLLVFKGKRYLTGIGSETRNALYHIHNGDDIILLTTCKHGKDWEKHKDARCDRDNEEYTK
;
A
#
# COMPACT_ATOMS: atom_id res chain seq x y z
N MET A 1 12.12 14.41 59.71
CA MET A 1 12.89 15.28 60.63
C MET A 1 13.71 16.22 59.77
N ILE A 2 13.88 17.52 60.05
CA ILE A 2 13.26 18.45 61.03
C ILE A 2 13.40 19.87 60.43
N ASP A 3 12.40 20.75 60.64
CA ASP A 3 12.36 22.20 60.30
C ASP A 3 12.35 23.06 61.60
N PRO A 4 12.43 24.41 61.60
CA PRO A 4 12.86 25.39 60.57
C PRO A 4 14.17 26.09 61.05
N PRO A 5 14.33 27.39 61.45
CA PRO A 5 13.54 28.66 61.33
C PRO A 5 13.56 29.28 59.90
N VAL A 6 12.85 30.36 59.49
CA VAL A 6 12.04 31.44 60.11
C VAL A 6 12.80 32.67 60.66
N ASP A 7 12.73 33.82 59.94
CA ASP A 7 11.92 34.98 60.38
C ASP A 7 11.62 36.06 59.29
N ARG A 8 10.76 37.03 59.60
CA ARG A 8 10.31 38.24 58.82
C ARG A 8 10.41 39.49 59.76
N PRO A 9 10.21 40.80 59.38
CA PRO A 9 9.10 41.28 58.53
C PRO A 9 9.16 42.69 57.83
N LEU A 10 8.05 43.02 57.15
CA LEU A 10 7.30 44.30 57.07
C LEU A 10 7.77 45.56 56.27
N SER A 11 6.80 46.04 55.46
CA SER A 11 6.30 47.43 55.31
C SER A 11 6.97 48.43 54.35
N GLN A 12 6.23 48.83 53.31
CA GLN A 12 6.23 50.18 52.73
C GLN A 12 4.78 50.69 52.54
N ARG A 13 4.59 52.01 52.44
CA ARG A 13 3.29 52.70 52.48
C ARG A 13 3.00 53.56 51.24
N ALA A 14 1.73 53.54 50.85
CA ALA A 14 0.91 54.66 50.35
C ALA A 14 1.30 55.49 49.10
N PHE A 15 0.33 55.53 48.20
CA PHE A 15 0.00 56.58 47.22
C PHE A 15 0.47 58.01 47.51
N SER A 16 0.83 58.72 46.43
CA SER A 16 0.05 59.91 46.00
C SER A 16 0.13 60.07 44.46
N ALA A 17 -0.73 60.91 43.89
CA ALA A 17 -0.80 61.19 42.45
C ALA A 17 -0.74 62.70 42.18
N ASN A 18 -0.46 63.09 40.93
CA ASN A 18 -0.88 64.39 40.41
C ASN A 18 -0.98 64.39 38.88
N ASN A 19 -2.01 65.05 38.36
CA ASN A 19 -2.25 65.24 36.93
C ASN A 19 -1.68 66.56 36.43
N SER A 20 -1.47 66.66 35.12
CA SER A 20 -1.66 67.91 34.36
C SER A 20 -2.43 67.60 33.07
N GLU A 21 -3.62 68.20 32.94
CA GLU A 21 -4.34 68.30 31.65
C GLU A 21 -3.65 69.32 30.74
N ASP A 22 -3.76 69.17 29.42
CA ASP A 22 -4.34 70.26 28.62
C ASP A 22 -5.01 69.76 27.32
N ARG A 23 -5.74 70.66 26.66
CA ARG A 23 -6.67 70.41 25.54
C ARG A 23 -5.99 70.84 24.20
N LEU A 24 -6.59 70.85 22.99
CA LEU A 24 -7.98 70.79 22.50
C LEU A 24 -7.97 70.61 20.96
N ASN A 25 -8.74 69.68 20.36
CA ASN A 25 -9.39 69.88 19.04
C ASN A 25 -10.29 68.69 18.60
N ASP A 26 -11.56 68.95 18.28
CA ASP A 26 -12.55 67.90 17.96
C ASP A 26 -13.03 67.91 16.48
N GLY A 27 -12.65 68.92 15.69
CA GLY A 27 -13.18 69.13 14.33
C GLY A 27 -12.83 68.05 13.28
N GLY A 28 -11.80 67.23 13.52
CA GLY A 28 -11.32 66.23 12.55
C GLY A 28 -12.07 64.89 12.55
N ARG A 29 -12.73 64.53 13.67
CA ARG A 29 -13.11 63.12 13.93
C ARG A 29 -14.35 62.66 13.17
N PHE A 30 -15.32 63.55 12.96
CA PHE A 30 -16.62 63.18 12.38
C PHE A 30 -16.57 62.80 10.89
N LYS A 31 -15.85 63.56 10.05
CA LYS A 31 -15.79 63.32 8.59
C LYS A 31 -15.15 61.97 8.21
N LEU A 32 -14.21 61.48 9.02
CA LEU A 32 -13.57 60.17 8.81
C LEU A 32 -14.53 58.99 9.09
N SER A 33 -15.42 59.11 10.09
CA SER A 33 -16.33 58.00 10.45
C SER A 33 -17.33 57.66 9.34
N GLU A 34 -17.78 58.67 8.59
CA GLU A 34 -18.86 58.50 7.60
C GLU A 34 -18.37 57.84 6.30
N MET A 35 -17.17 58.19 5.82
CA MET A 35 -16.55 57.54 4.66
C MET A 35 -16.20 56.07 4.97
N ALA A 36 -15.73 55.77 6.18
CA ALA A 36 -15.42 54.40 6.59
C ALA A 36 -16.66 53.51 6.59
N LYS A 37 -17.78 53.98 7.16
CA LYS A 37 -19.08 53.28 7.17
C LYS A 37 -19.59 53.00 5.75
N LYS A 38 -19.53 53.99 4.86
CA LYS A 38 -19.95 53.84 3.45
C LYS A 38 -19.10 52.81 2.68
N ARG A 39 -17.78 52.73 2.95
CA ARG A 39 -16.89 51.70 2.38
C ARG A 39 -17.19 50.30 2.93
N TYR A 40 -17.40 50.15 4.24
CA TYR A 40 -17.77 48.87 4.84
C TYR A 40 -19.11 48.33 4.32
N LEU A 41 -20.10 49.20 4.12
CA LEU A 41 -21.39 48.81 3.54
C LEU A 41 -21.25 48.26 2.12
N LEU A 42 -20.45 48.91 1.26
CA LEU A 42 -20.18 48.45 -0.11
C LEU A 42 -19.47 47.09 -0.13
N VAL A 43 -18.47 46.88 0.74
CA VAL A 43 -17.77 45.59 0.86
C VAL A 43 -18.71 44.49 1.36
N SER A 44 -19.57 44.79 2.35
CA SER A 44 -20.56 43.85 2.86
C SER A 44 -21.60 43.45 1.80
N VAL A 45 -22.15 44.41 1.05
CA VAL A 45 -23.11 44.14 -0.03
C VAL A 45 -22.45 43.34 -1.16
N GLY A 46 -21.19 43.64 -1.50
CA GLY A 46 -20.41 42.86 -2.47
C GLY A 46 -20.20 41.41 -2.02
N ALA A 47 -19.80 41.20 -0.77
CA ALA A 47 -19.62 39.87 -0.19
C ALA A 47 -20.93 39.06 -0.16
N CYS A 48 -22.03 39.66 0.28
CA CYS A 48 -23.36 39.02 0.25
C CYS A 48 -23.81 38.69 -1.18
N SER A 49 -23.54 39.56 -2.16
CA SER A 49 -23.90 39.33 -3.57
C SER A 49 -23.12 38.14 -4.17
N LEU A 50 -21.83 38.03 -3.85
CA LEU A 50 -21.00 36.88 -4.26
C LEU A 50 -21.44 35.58 -3.57
N LEU A 51 -21.80 35.63 -2.28
CA LEU A 51 -22.29 34.46 -1.55
C LEU A 51 -23.64 33.97 -2.09
N LEU A 52 -24.55 34.87 -2.42
CA LEU A 52 -25.83 34.54 -3.05
C LEU A 52 -25.64 33.97 -4.46
N ALA A 53 -24.74 34.55 -5.27
CA ALA A 53 -24.41 34.02 -6.59
C ALA A 53 -23.82 32.59 -6.52
N TYR A 54 -22.95 32.33 -5.53
CA TYR A 54 -22.40 30.99 -5.27
C TYR A 54 -23.49 29.98 -4.88
N LEU A 55 -24.37 30.34 -3.95
CA LEU A 55 -25.46 29.47 -3.50
C LEU A 55 -26.50 29.20 -4.62
N CYS A 56 -26.85 30.20 -5.42
CA CYS A 56 -27.69 30.00 -6.60
C CYS A 56 -27.00 29.12 -7.66
N GLY A 57 -25.68 29.24 -7.83
CA GLY A 57 -24.90 28.38 -8.73
C GLY A 57 -24.97 26.90 -8.34
N LEU A 58 -24.93 26.60 -7.03
CA LEU A 58 -25.10 25.23 -6.53
C LEU A 58 -26.50 24.68 -6.82
N GLN A 59 -27.56 25.45 -6.58
CA GLN A 59 -28.94 25.02 -6.85
C GLN A 59 -29.22 24.80 -8.35
N ILE A 60 -28.61 25.59 -9.23
CA ILE A 60 -28.70 25.38 -10.69
C ILE A 60 -28.00 24.08 -11.11
N GLY A 61 -26.90 23.72 -10.46
CA GLY A 61 -26.22 22.43 -10.66
C GLY A 61 -27.09 21.22 -10.28
N GLU A 62 -27.84 21.30 -9.18
CA GLU A 62 -28.80 20.25 -8.80
C GLU A 62 -29.96 20.14 -9.80
N PHE A 63 -30.49 21.28 -10.27
CA PHE A 63 -31.65 21.30 -11.18
C PHE A 63 -31.35 20.77 -12.58
N GLN A 64 -30.11 20.91 -13.08
CA GLN A 64 -29.71 20.25 -14.33
C GLN A 64 -29.62 18.72 -14.21
N ASN A 65 -29.30 18.18 -13.02
CA ASN A 65 -29.10 16.76 -12.82
C ASN A 65 -30.43 15.95 -12.75
N GLN A 66 -31.54 16.60 -12.38
CA GLN A 66 -32.86 15.93 -12.30
C GLN A 66 -33.51 15.70 -13.68
N ASN A 67 -33.24 16.54 -14.67
CA ASN A 67 -33.91 16.51 -15.99
C ASN A 67 -33.55 15.29 -16.87
N HIS A 68 -32.64 14.41 -16.43
CA HIS A 68 -32.29 13.17 -17.15
C HIS A 68 -32.95 11.89 -16.58
N ALA A 69 -33.77 12.00 -15.52
CA ALA A 69 -34.37 10.83 -14.86
C ALA A 69 -35.66 10.30 -15.52
N GLU A 70 -36.49 11.18 -16.11
CA GLU A 70 -37.85 10.82 -16.58
C GLU A 70 -37.91 10.32 -18.04
N LEU A 71 -37.24 9.21 -18.38
CA LEU A 71 -37.49 8.53 -19.66
C LEU A 71 -37.31 6.99 -19.69
N TYR A 72 -37.52 6.30 -18.55
CA TYR A 72 -37.49 4.82 -18.49
C TYR A 72 -38.74 4.18 -17.87
N GLY A 73 -39.92 4.74 -18.17
CA GLY A 73 -41.22 4.10 -17.89
C GLY A 73 -41.53 2.94 -18.84
N VAL A 74 -40.80 1.82 -18.73
CA VAL A 74 -41.03 0.62 -19.56
C VAL A 74 -41.96 -0.37 -18.85
N SER A 75 -43.03 -0.78 -19.53
CA SER A 75 -44.06 -1.66 -18.99
C SER A 75 -43.53 -3.05 -18.61
N GLN A 76 -43.96 -3.57 -17.44
CA GLN A 76 -43.64 -4.95 -17.05
C GLN A 76 -44.44 -5.96 -17.87
N ILE A 77 -43.73 -6.86 -18.57
CA ILE A 77 -44.31 -8.04 -19.21
C ILE A 77 -44.05 -9.24 -18.27
N PRO A 78 -45.09 -9.94 -17.77
CA PRO A 78 -44.89 -11.10 -16.91
C PRO A 78 -44.14 -12.23 -17.64
N GLY A 79 -43.09 -12.78 -17.00
CA GLY A 79 -42.41 -14.00 -17.46
C GLY A 79 -40.95 -13.88 -17.90
N VAL A 80 -40.37 -12.67 -17.95
CA VAL A 80 -38.94 -12.48 -18.26
C VAL A 80 -38.15 -12.28 -16.95
N PRO A 81 -37.09 -13.07 -16.67
CA PRO A 81 -36.24 -12.84 -15.50
C PRO A 81 -35.45 -11.53 -15.65
N PRO A 82 -35.20 -10.79 -14.56
CA PRO A 82 -34.49 -9.51 -14.62
C PRO A 82 -33.07 -9.69 -15.14
N ARG A 83 -32.61 -8.76 -15.99
CA ARG A 83 -31.18 -8.64 -16.30
C ARG A 83 -30.39 -8.39 -15.01
N PRO A 84 -29.18 -8.96 -14.85
CA PRO A 84 -28.30 -8.56 -13.76
C PRO A 84 -27.98 -7.05 -13.90
N PRO A 85 -27.78 -6.33 -12.78
CA PRO A 85 -27.38 -4.93 -12.82
C PRO A 85 -26.14 -4.74 -13.69
N ARG A 86 -26.12 -3.68 -14.51
CA ARG A 86 -24.87 -3.22 -15.14
C ARG A 86 -23.98 -2.71 -14.01
N TRP A 87 -22.72 -3.15 -13.97
CA TRP A 87 -21.74 -2.67 -12.99
C TRP A 87 -21.69 -1.13 -13.00
N PRO A 88 -21.66 -0.47 -11.83
CA PRO A 88 -21.36 0.95 -11.76
C PRO A 88 -20.02 1.24 -12.43
N GLU A 89 -19.98 2.32 -13.20
CA GLU A 89 -18.74 2.87 -13.72
C GLU A 89 -18.06 3.61 -12.55
N TRP A 90 -17.10 2.92 -11.91
CA TRP A 90 -16.37 3.47 -10.76
C TRP A 90 -15.52 4.64 -11.22
N VAL A 91 -15.96 5.86 -10.92
CA VAL A 91 -15.16 7.07 -11.10
C VAL A 91 -13.96 6.98 -10.15
N ASP A 92 -12.74 7.03 -10.71
CA ASP A 92 -11.46 6.94 -9.98
C ASP A 92 -11.30 8.07 -8.96
N THR A 93 -11.94 7.89 -7.81
CA THR A 93 -11.89 8.80 -6.66
C THR A 93 -10.85 8.22 -5.69
N PRO A 94 -9.70 8.89 -5.48
CA PRO A 94 -8.61 8.32 -4.68
C PRO A 94 -9.06 7.99 -3.25
N LEU A 95 -8.76 6.77 -2.79
CA LEU A 95 -9.14 6.28 -1.46
C LEU A 95 -8.40 6.99 -0.30
N GLN A 96 -7.50 7.94 -0.59
CA GLN A 96 -6.85 8.84 0.37
C GLN A 96 -7.78 9.38 1.46
N THR A 97 -9.04 9.70 1.14
CA THR A 97 -10.01 10.24 2.11
C THR A 97 -10.30 9.30 3.29
N TYR A 98 -10.01 8.00 3.17
CA TYR A 98 -10.16 7.00 4.25
C TYR A 98 -8.83 6.64 4.97
N LEU A 99 -7.69 7.23 4.56
CA LEU A 99 -6.35 6.87 5.06
C LEU A 99 -5.57 8.08 5.63
N GLY A 100 -6.14 9.29 5.56
CA GLY A 100 -5.43 10.57 5.62
C GLY A 100 -4.72 11.00 6.92
N GLU A 101 -4.62 10.15 7.95
CA GLU A 101 -3.98 10.48 9.23
C GLU A 101 -2.96 9.42 9.72
N ALA A 102 -2.65 8.39 8.93
CA ALA A 102 -1.82 7.24 9.35
C ALA A 102 -0.37 7.22 8.83
N GLU A 103 0.07 8.27 8.13
CA GLU A 103 1.42 8.38 7.53
C GLU A 103 2.10 9.69 7.91
N GLN A 104 2.65 9.74 9.13
CA GLN A 104 3.83 10.55 9.41
C GLN A 104 5.07 9.68 9.17
N GLU A 105 5.87 10.03 8.17
CA GLU A 105 7.19 9.42 7.96
C GLU A 105 8.12 9.77 9.14
N GLU A 106 8.38 8.84 10.05
CA GLU A 106 9.58 8.89 10.91
C GLU A 106 10.81 8.37 10.15
N ASP A 107 11.99 8.90 10.50
CA ASP A 107 13.26 8.74 9.79
C ASP A 107 13.83 7.29 9.73
N GLY A 108 13.28 6.49 8.82
CA GLY A 108 14.08 5.67 7.89
C GLY A 108 14.55 4.26 8.31
N PRO A 109 15.07 3.47 7.34
CA PRO A 109 15.37 2.03 7.49
C PRO A 109 16.69 1.72 8.24
N LEU A 110 17.03 2.50 9.27
CA LEU A 110 18.34 2.44 9.93
C LEU A 110 18.54 1.22 10.86
N LEU A 111 17.46 0.53 11.26
CA LEU A 111 17.51 -0.51 12.30
C LEU A 111 18.05 -1.86 11.83
N LEU A 112 17.66 -2.34 10.64
CA LEU A 112 17.97 -3.71 10.17
C LEU A 112 19.47 -3.96 9.92
N HIS A 113 20.26 -2.90 9.77
CA HIS A 113 21.64 -2.97 9.30
C HIS A 113 22.70 -2.98 10.42
N GLN A 114 22.36 -3.10 11.71
CA GLN A 114 23.30 -2.94 12.84
C GLN A 114 24.62 -3.71 12.72
N HIS A 115 24.61 -4.94 12.18
CA HIS A 115 25.81 -5.78 12.03
C HIS A 115 26.62 -5.58 10.74
N THR A 116 26.18 -4.71 9.82
CA THR A 116 26.87 -4.42 8.54
C THR A 116 27.80 -3.21 8.65
N SER A 117 28.88 -3.22 7.86
CA SER A 117 29.88 -2.14 7.88
C SER A 117 29.33 -0.82 7.30
N PRO A 118 29.79 0.36 7.77
CA PRO A 118 29.34 1.66 7.24
C PRO A 118 29.62 1.87 5.74
N ARG A 119 30.61 1.15 5.18
CA ARG A 119 30.86 1.12 3.73
C ARG A 119 29.79 0.32 3.01
N GLU A 120 29.47 -0.87 3.50
CA GLU A 120 28.50 -1.78 2.90
C GLU A 120 27.10 -1.18 2.87
N ARG A 121 26.66 -0.54 3.96
CA ARG A 121 25.38 0.21 4.00
C ARG A 121 25.30 1.26 2.88
N ARG A 122 26.39 2.02 2.65
CA ARG A 122 26.46 3.02 1.58
C ARG A 122 26.44 2.42 0.17
N GLU A 123 27.05 1.25 -0.02
CA GLU A 123 26.97 0.51 -1.29
C GLU A 123 25.53 0.01 -1.54
N ILE A 124 24.91 -0.61 -0.53
CA ILE A 124 23.51 -1.08 -0.59
C ILE A 124 22.57 0.07 -0.92
N GLN A 125 22.58 1.16 -0.15
CA GLN A 125 21.65 2.28 -0.32
C GLN A 125 21.84 3.02 -1.67
N LYS A 126 23.09 3.13 -2.16
CA LYS A 126 23.37 3.64 -3.51
C LYS A 126 22.79 2.73 -4.60
N ASN A 127 22.85 1.42 -4.42
CA ASN A 127 22.40 0.46 -5.42
C ASN A 127 20.88 0.25 -5.37
N ILE A 128 20.22 0.40 -4.21
CA ILE A 128 18.77 0.59 -4.10
C ILE A 128 18.32 1.80 -4.93
N TYR A 129 19.03 2.93 -4.83
CA TYR A 129 18.71 4.13 -5.63
C TYR A 129 18.92 3.92 -7.14
N LYS A 130 19.93 3.14 -7.54
CA LYS A 130 20.13 2.69 -8.94
C LYS A 130 18.97 1.79 -9.39
N SER A 131 18.57 0.83 -8.55
CA SER A 131 17.49 -0.13 -8.81
C SER A 131 16.11 0.54 -8.95
N ARG A 132 15.72 1.45 -8.04
CA ARG A 132 14.44 2.21 -8.11
C ARG A 132 14.31 3.05 -9.39
N ARG A 133 15.43 3.42 -10.02
CA ARG A 133 15.48 4.12 -11.31
C ARG A 133 15.36 3.21 -12.55
N CYS A 134 15.50 1.89 -12.41
CA CYS A 134 15.42 0.97 -13.55
C CYS A 134 14.01 0.93 -14.18
N ARG A 135 13.99 0.94 -15.51
CA ARG A 135 12.81 0.79 -16.38
C ARG A 135 13.22 -0.07 -17.59
N MET A 136 12.26 -0.51 -18.41
CA MET A 136 12.54 -1.45 -19.52
C MET A 136 13.50 -0.88 -20.57
N ASP A 137 13.38 0.41 -20.88
CA ASP A 137 14.25 1.14 -21.79
C ASP A 137 15.69 1.34 -21.27
N THR A 138 15.89 1.29 -19.95
CA THR A 138 17.16 1.64 -19.29
C THR A 138 17.91 0.43 -18.75
N CYS A 139 17.23 -0.56 -18.15
CA CYS A 139 17.85 -1.69 -17.44
C CYS A 139 17.59 -3.07 -18.08
N PHE A 140 16.66 -3.17 -19.04
CA PHE A 140 16.47 -4.37 -19.84
C PHE A 140 17.15 -4.21 -21.21
N ASP A 141 17.59 -5.32 -21.80
CA ASP A 141 18.14 -5.39 -23.16
C ASP A 141 17.20 -6.20 -24.06
N PHE A 142 16.52 -5.48 -24.95
CA PHE A 142 15.57 -6.06 -25.90
C PHE A 142 16.25 -6.83 -27.05
N GLN A 143 17.54 -6.60 -27.35
CA GLN A 143 18.23 -7.27 -28.47
C GLN A 143 18.28 -8.79 -28.27
N ARG A 144 18.42 -9.21 -27.01
CA ARG A 144 18.36 -10.61 -26.58
C ARG A 144 17.04 -11.31 -26.90
N CYS A 145 15.99 -10.55 -27.19
CA CYS A 145 14.62 -11.03 -27.37
C CYS A 145 14.14 -10.98 -28.84
N GLU A 146 14.94 -10.42 -29.75
CA GLU A 146 14.63 -10.31 -31.19
C GLU A 146 14.39 -11.69 -31.85
N ARG A 147 15.08 -12.72 -31.36
CA ARG A 147 14.95 -14.11 -31.85
C ARG A 147 13.82 -14.90 -31.16
N GLY A 148 13.00 -14.21 -30.37
CA GLY A 148 11.93 -14.78 -29.55
C GLY A 148 12.21 -14.72 -28.06
N PHE A 149 11.15 -14.89 -27.27
CA PHE A 149 11.22 -14.85 -25.81
C PHE A 149 11.56 -16.24 -25.25
N LYS A 150 12.85 -16.51 -24.97
CA LYS A 150 13.29 -17.70 -24.22
C LYS A 150 13.84 -17.35 -22.84
N ILE A 151 13.69 -18.27 -21.89
CA ILE A 151 14.09 -18.15 -20.48
C ILE A 151 15.14 -19.22 -20.18
N TYR A 152 16.32 -18.80 -19.73
CA TYR A 152 17.35 -19.70 -19.20
C TYR A 152 17.25 -19.76 -17.68
N VAL A 153 17.19 -20.98 -17.14
CA VAL A 153 17.29 -21.24 -15.70
C VAL A 153 18.73 -21.64 -15.40
N TYR A 154 19.35 -21.00 -14.41
CA TYR A 154 20.70 -21.38 -13.97
C TYR A 154 20.71 -22.81 -13.40
N PRO A 155 21.80 -23.58 -13.60
CA PRO A 155 21.92 -24.90 -12.96
C PRO A 155 21.95 -24.79 -11.42
N PRO A 156 21.48 -25.80 -10.67
CA PRO A 156 21.54 -25.81 -9.22
C PRO A 156 22.98 -25.81 -8.69
N GLN A 157 23.23 -25.08 -7.60
CA GLN A 157 24.54 -25.05 -6.95
C GLN A 157 24.78 -26.32 -6.11
N LYS A 158 26.04 -26.77 -6.02
CA LYS A 158 26.37 -28.04 -5.35
C LYS A 158 26.09 -27.97 -3.84
N GLY A 159 25.30 -28.91 -3.35
CA GLY A 159 25.05 -29.12 -1.92
C GLY A 159 23.79 -28.44 -1.37
N GLU A 160 23.05 -27.68 -2.18
CA GLU A 160 21.88 -26.93 -1.74
C GLU A 160 20.69 -27.15 -2.66
N ALA A 161 19.59 -27.66 -2.10
CA ALA A 161 18.30 -27.71 -2.78
C ALA A 161 17.47 -26.47 -2.40
N PRO A 162 16.87 -25.75 -3.36
CA PRO A 162 15.93 -24.67 -3.06
C PRO A 162 14.65 -25.23 -2.41
N SER A 163 13.81 -24.37 -1.83
CA SER A 163 12.55 -24.80 -1.22
C SER A 163 11.61 -25.47 -2.22
N GLU A 164 10.72 -26.34 -1.75
CA GLU A 164 9.70 -26.98 -2.60
C GLU A 164 8.88 -25.95 -3.39
N SER A 165 8.55 -24.81 -2.78
CA SER A 165 7.84 -23.70 -3.44
C SER A 165 8.65 -23.08 -4.59
N TYR A 166 9.98 -22.95 -4.45
CA TYR A 166 10.82 -22.44 -5.54
C TYR A 166 11.09 -23.52 -6.60
N GLN A 167 11.25 -24.79 -6.21
CA GLN A 167 11.30 -25.92 -7.14
C GLN A 167 10.07 -25.96 -8.05
N LYS A 168 8.85 -25.73 -7.51
CA LYS A 168 7.61 -25.63 -8.30
C LYS A 168 7.66 -24.49 -9.33
N ILE A 169 8.23 -23.34 -8.98
CA ILE A 169 8.38 -22.19 -9.89
C ILE A 169 9.39 -22.50 -11.00
N LEU A 170 10.57 -23.05 -10.65
CA LEU A 170 11.59 -23.42 -11.63
C LEU A 170 11.06 -24.50 -12.59
N ALA A 171 10.45 -25.57 -12.07
CA ALA A 171 9.87 -26.62 -12.91
C ALA A 171 8.73 -26.11 -13.81
N ALA A 172 7.90 -25.18 -13.35
CA ALA A 172 6.88 -24.55 -14.19
C ALA A 172 7.45 -23.69 -15.34
N ILE A 173 8.68 -23.15 -15.18
CA ILE A 173 9.42 -22.45 -16.22
C ILE A 173 10.07 -23.47 -17.17
N GLU A 174 10.76 -24.48 -16.64
CA GLU A 174 11.48 -25.51 -17.40
C GLU A 174 10.58 -26.41 -18.26
N GLU A 175 9.37 -26.72 -17.77
CA GLU A 175 8.33 -27.42 -18.55
C GLU A 175 7.67 -26.54 -19.63
N SER A 176 7.91 -25.22 -19.62
CA SER A 176 7.23 -24.29 -20.53
C SER A 176 7.87 -24.24 -21.92
N ARG A 177 7.07 -23.88 -22.93
CA ARG A 177 7.54 -23.62 -24.31
C ARG A 177 8.57 -22.48 -24.43
N PHE A 178 8.85 -21.76 -23.35
CA PHE A 178 9.81 -20.66 -23.30
C PHE A 178 11.18 -21.08 -22.77
N TYR A 179 11.33 -22.28 -22.19
CA TYR A 179 12.60 -22.73 -21.65
C TYR A 179 13.70 -22.88 -22.71
N THR A 180 14.95 -22.60 -22.33
CA THR A 180 16.15 -22.92 -23.11
C THR A 180 17.29 -23.40 -22.22
N THR A 181 18.04 -24.39 -22.71
CA THR A 181 19.31 -24.83 -22.13
C THR A 181 20.51 -24.02 -22.65
N ASP A 182 20.35 -23.28 -23.76
CA ASP A 182 21.38 -22.38 -24.29
C ASP A 182 21.16 -20.93 -23.80
N PRO A 183 22.06 -20.36 -22.97
CA PRO A 183 21.98 -18.98 -22.52
C PRO A 183 22.24 -17.94 -23.62
N ASN A 184 22.74 -18.33 -24.81
CA ASN A 184 22.91 -17.43 -25.94
C ASN A 184 21.59 -17.11 -26.65
N GLU A 185 20.61 -18.02 -26.58
CA GLU A 185 19.25 -17.81 -27.10
C GLU A 185 18.30 -17.19 -26.07
N ALA A 186 18.77 -16.95 -24.84
CA ALA A 186 17.94 -16.51 -23.73
C ALA A 186 17.69 -14.99 -23.75
N CYS A 187 16.41 -14.63 -23.78
CA CYS A 187 15.91 -13.27 -23.56
C CYS A 187 15.88 -12.92 -22.05
N LEU A 188 15.58 -13.90 -21.19
CA LEU A 188 15.45 -13.74 -19.74
C LEU A 188 16.26 -14.79 -18.97
N PHE A 189 16.75 -14.43 -17.78
CA PHE A 189 17.50 -15.29 -16.86
C PHE A 189 16.79 -15.45 -15.51
N VAL A 190 16.73 -16.68 -14.99
CA VAL A 190 16.13 -17.00 -13.68
C VAL A 190 17.13 -17.79 -12.83
N LEU A 191 17.37 -17.31 -11.61
CA LEU A 191 18.36 -17.88 -10.68
C LEU A 191 17.92 -19.25 -10.13
N SER A 192 18.85 -20.18 -9.92
CA SER A 192 18.62 -21.39 -9.11
C SER A 192 18.68 -21.15 -7.60
N ILE A 193 19.14 -19.96 -7.19
CA ILE A 193 19.24 -19.55 -5.79
C ILE A 193 17.85 -19.13 -5.31
N ASP A 194 17.34 -19.81 -4.26
CA ASP A 194 16.07 -19.46 -3.66
C ASP A 194 16.13 -18.05 -3.03
N THR A 195 15.15 -17.23 -3.39
CA THR A 195 15.00 -15.83 -2.95
C THR A 195 13.56 -15.53 -2.49
N LEU A 196 12.70 -16.56 -2.46
CA LEU A 196 11.28 -16.43 -2.09
C LEU A 196 11.09 -15.91 -0.67
N ASP A 197 11.94 -16.35 0.25
CA ASP A 197 11.88 -16.03 1.67
C ASP A 197 13.14 -15.27 2.11
N ARG A 198 12.94 -14.02 2.52
CA ARG A 198 14.00 -13.10 2.98
C ARG A 198 13.84 -12.71 4.45
N ASP A 199 12.91 -13.35 5.17
CA ASP A 199 12.83 -13.26 6.63
C ASP A 199 14.02 -14.00 7.26
N GLN A 200 14.86 -13.29 8.03
CA GLN A 200 16.04 -13.86 8.68
C GLN A 200 15.70 -14.93 9.74
N LEU A 201 14.45 -14.99 10.21
CA LEU A 201 13.94 -16.00 11.14
C LEU A 201 13.40 -17.26 10.43
N SER A 202 13.30 -17.24 9.10
CA SER A 202 12.77 -18.38 8.34
C SER A 202 13.78 -19.51 8.19
N ALA A 203 13.32 -20.75 8.38
CA ALA A 203 14.08 -21.95 8.05
C ALA A 203 14.36 -22.12 6.54
N GLN A 204 13.80 -21.24 5.69
CA GLN A 204 14.05 -21.17 4.24
C GLN A 204 14.95 -19.97 3.86
N TYR A 205 15.47 -19.22 4.84
CA TYR A 205 16.34 -18.08 4.60
C TYR A 205 17.69 -18.49 4.01
N VAL A 206 17.92 -18.16 2.74
CA VAL A 206 19.22 -18.37 2.10
C VAL A 206 20.22 -17.30 2.55
N HIS A 207 21.33 -17.75 3.14
CA HIS A 207 22.46 -16.90 3.52
C HIS A 207 23.39 -16.61 2.32
N ASN A 208 24.18 -15.54 2.41
CA ASN A 208 25.25 -15.18 1.45
C ASN A 208 24.81 -15.01 -0.02
N VAL A 209 23.52 -14.75 -0.27
CA VAL A 209 22.92 -14.57 -1.61
C VAL A 209 23.71 -13.57 -2.48
N ARG A 210 24.12 -12.41 -1.92
CA ARG A 210 24.96 -11.40 -2.62
C ARG A 210 26.20 -12.04 -3.27
N ALA A 211 26.98 -12.80 -2.49
CA ALA A 211 28.22 -13.41 -2.97
C ALA A 211 27.97 -14.56 -3.97
N ARG A 212 26.86 -15.30 -3.80
CA ARG A 212 26.47 -16.42 -4.68
C ARG A 212 25.92 -15.97 -6.02
N ILE A 213 25.25 -14.81 -6.05
CA ILE A 213 24.80 -14.16 -7.28
C ILE A 213 26.01 -13.53 -8.00
N GLN A 214 26.89 -12.83 -7.27
CA GLN A 214 28.08 -12.20 -7.83
C GLN A 214 29.13 -13.18 -8.40
N SER A 215 29.07 -14.48 -8.05
CA SER A 215 29.91 -15.52 -8.65
C SER A 215 29.31 -16.20 -9.88
N LEU A 216 28.09 -15.84 -10.30
CA LEU A 216 27.46 -16.38 -11.50
C LEU A 216 28.05 -15.72 -12.78
N PRO A 217 28.56 -16.50 -13.75
CA PRO A 217 29.30 -15.95 -14.91
C PRO A 217 28.44 -15.12 -15.88
N LEU A 218 27.11 -15.23 -15.78
CA LEU A 218 26.15 -14.50 -16.60
C LEU A 218 25.44 -13.36 -15.84
N TRP A 219 25.84 -13.06 -14.60
CA TRP A 219 25.23 -11.98 -13.80
C TRP A 219 25.77 -10.61 -14.23
N TYR A 220 25.24 -10.10 -15.34
CA TYR A 220 25.58 -8.78 -15.90
C TYR A 220 24.89 -7.65 -15.13
N GLU A 221 25.29 -7.45 -13.86
CA GLU A 221 24.60 -6.60 -12.88
C GLU A 221 23.09 -6.90 -12.75
N GLY A 222 22.63 -8.11 -13.08
CA GLY A 222 21.20 -8.47 -13.09
C GLY A 222 20.41 -8.01 -14.32
N ARG A 223 21.03 -7.40 -15.35
CA ARG A 223 20.36 -7.08 -16.61
C ARG A 223 19.69 -8.34 -17.20
N ASN A 224 18.43 -8.23 -17.62
CA ASN A 224 17.59 -9.33 -18.10
C ASN A 224 17.39 -10.49 -17.10
N HIS A 225 17.62 -10.28 -15.80
CA HIS A 225 17.29 -11.27 -14.77
C HIS A 225 15.92 -10.99 -14.16
N LEU A 226 15.23 -12.06 -13.77
CA LEU A 226 14.02 -12.01 -12.94
C LEU A 226 14.31 -12.72 -11.62
N ILE A 227 14.07 -12.01 -10.51
CA ILE A 227 14.18 -12.51 -9.13
C ILE A 227 12.76 -12.68 -8.58
N PHE A 228 12.52 -13.70 -7.76
CA PHE A 228 11.22 -13.96 -7.14
C PHE A 228 11.27 -13.70 -5.63
N ASN A 229 10.26 -13.02 -5.09
CA ASN A 229 10.06 -12.88 -3.64
C ASN A 229 8.58 -13.07 -3.27
N LEU A 230 8.30 -13.86 -2.23
CA LEU A 230 6.95 -14.06 -1.70
C LEU A 230 6.80 -13.59 -0.25
N TYR A 231 7.88 -13.63 0.52
CA TYR A 231 7.90 -13.28 1.94
C TYR A 231 8.93 -12.18 2.21
N SER A 232 8.46 -11.07 2.76
CA SER A 232 9.20 -9.81 2.99
C SER A 232 9.33 -9.53 4.49
N GLY A 233 9.79 -10.53 5.24
CA GLY A 233 9.82 -10.51 6.71
C GLY A 233 8.53 -10.99 7.38
N THR A 234 8.60 -11.16 8.70
CA THR A 234 7.48 -11.45 9.60
C THR A 234 7.41 -10.34 10.65
N TRP A 235 6.19 -10.02 11.13
CA TRP A 235 6.00 -9.03 12.20
C TRP A 235 6.93 -9.29 13.42
N PRO A 236 7.58 -8.26 13.99
CA PRO A 236 7.50 -6.84 13.62
C PRO A 236 8.37 -6.45 12.42
N ASP A 237 9.38 -7.26 12.10
CA ASP A 237 10.48 -6.97 11.18
C ASP A 237 10.12 -7.20 9.69
N TYR A 238 9.04 -6.58 9.22
CA TYR A 238 8.74 -6.50 7.78
C TYR A 238 9.79 -5.63 7.07
N THR A 239 10.28 -6.09 5.93
CA THR A 239 11.31 -5.41 5.13
C THR A 239 11.05 -5.56 3.64
N GLU A 240 10.87 -4.43 2.96
CA GLU A 240 10.77 -4.39 1.49
C GLU A 240 12.11 -4.70 0.81
N GLU A 241 13.24 -4.45 1.50
CA GLU A 241 14.58 -4.81 1.04
C GLU A 241 14.82 -6.32 1.17
N LEU A 242 15.32 -6.95 0.10
CA LEU A 242 15.67 -8.38 0.08
C LEU A 242 16.95 -8.72 0.87
N GLY A 243 17.63 -7.72 1.45
CA GLY A 243 18.93 -7.87 2.13
C GLY A 243 20.11 -8.18 1.20
N PHE A 244 19.96 -7.97 -0.12
CA PHE A 244 21.05 -8.03 -1.10
C PHE A 244 20.76 -7.12 -2.30
N ASP A 245 21.82 -6.83 -3.08
CA ASP A 245 21.74 -5.98 -4.27
C ASP A 245 21.25 -6.77 -5.50
N ILE A 246 20.11 -6.34 -6.06
CA ILE A 246 19.53 -6.90 -7.30
C ILE A 246 20.03 -6.20 -8.57
N GLY A 247 20.75 -5.08 -8.44
CA GLY A 247 21.28 -4.30 -9.56
C GLY A 247 20.19 -3.82 -10.53
N GLN A 248 20.22 -4.38 -11.74
CA GLN A 248 19.35 -4.09 -12.88
C GLN A 248 18.26 -5.15 -13.08
N ALA A 249 18.11 -6.12 -12.16
CA ALA A 249 17.11 -7.18 -12.29
C ALA A 249 15.68 -6.68 -12.08
N MET A 250 14.74 -7.32 -12.80
CA MET A 250 13.30 -7.22 -12.58
C MET A 250 12.92 -8.08 -11.38
N LEU A 251 11.87 -7.67 -10.65
CA LEU A 251 11.42 -8.33 -9.43
C LEU A 251 9.97 -8.82 -9.59
N ALA A 252 9.79 -10.14 -9.54
CA ALA A 252 8.49 -10.79 -9.39
C ALA A 252 8.19 -10.93 -7.89
N LYS A 253 7.43 -9.98 -7.32
CA LYS A 253 7.20 -9.91 -5.87
C LYS A 253 5.71 -9.93 -5.51
N ALA A 254 5.39 -10.65 -4.44
CA ALA A 254 4.11 -10.54 -3.74
C ALA A 254 4.15 -9.46 -2.67
N SER A 255 3.03 -8.76 -2.47
CA SER A 255 2.87 -7.71 -1.45
C SER A 255 3.84 -6.51 -1.57
N THR A 256 4.34 -6.20 -2.76
CA THR A 256 5.11 -4.95 -3.00
C THR A 256 4.24 -3.73 -2.71
N ASP A 257 4.82 -2.72 -2.07
CA ASP A 257 4.19 -1.39 -1.97
C ASP A 257 4.20 -0.65 -3.34
N MET A 258 3.53 0.52 -3.39
CA MET A 258 3.45 1.34 -4.61
C MET A 258 4.70 2.18 -4.89
N ASP A 259 5.57 2.40 -3.90
CA ASP A 259 6.73 3.31 -3.98
C ASP A 259 8.01 2.59 -4.44
N ASN A 260 8.07 1.28 -4.27
CA ASN A 260 9.17 0.40 -4.65
C ASN A 260 8.83 -0.44 -5.88
N PHE A 261 7.55 -0.72 -6.16
CA PHE A 261 7.13 -1.35 -7.42
C PHE A 261 7.47 -0.46 -8.63
N ARG A 262 8.22 -0.99 -9.61
CA ARG A 262 8.60 -0.24 -10.82
C ARG A 262 7.61 -0.57 -11.96
N PRO A 263 6.67 0.32 -12.33
CA PRO A 263 5.62 -0.02 -13.28
C PRO A 263 6.17 -0.37 -14.66
N HIS A 264 5.60 -1.40 -15.27
CA HIS A 264 6.03 -2.00 -16.55
C HIS A 264 7.43 -2.66 -16.53
N PHE A 265 8.07 -2.79 -15.37
CA PHE A 265 9.39 -3.42 -15.20
C PHE A 265 9.36 -4.56 -14.17
N ASP A 266 8.70 -4.35 -13.03
CA ASP A 266 8.44 -5.39 -12.04
C ASP A 266 7.12 -6.12 -12.31
N VAL A 267 6.99 -7.31 -11.72
CA VAL A 267 5.81 -8.17 -11.85
C VAL A 267 5.18 -8.38 -10.48
N SER A 268 4.00 -7.81 -10.27
CA SER A 268 3.20 -8.14 -9.08
C SER A 268 2.66 -9.56 -9.23
N ILE A 269 2.94 -10.43 -8.25
CA ILE A 269 2.48 -11.82 -8.23
C ILE A 269 1.65 -12.08 -6.96
N PRO A 270 0.64 -12.98 -7.00
CA PRO A 270 -0.11 -13.34 -5.80
C PRO A 270 0.77 -14.13 -4.82
N LEU A 271 0.46 -14.03 -3.53
CA LEU A 271 1.14 -14.81 -2.50
C LEU A 271 0.68 -16.27 -2.54
N PHE A 272 1.52 -17.15 -3.08
CA PHE A 272 1.27 -18.60 -3.08
C PHE A 272 1.56 -19.21 -1.70
N SER A 273 0.70 -20.14 -1.26
CA SER A 273 0.97 -21.00 -0.09
C SER A 273 2.02 -22.07 -0.44
N LYS A 274 2.69 -22.63 0.57
CA LYS A 274 3.71 -23.67 0.35
C LYS A 274 3.07 -24.95 -0.21
N ASP A 275 1.85 -25.23 0.23
CA ASP A 275 0.97 -26.33 -0.22
C ASP A 275 0.31 -26.08 -1.59
N HIS A 276 0.57 -24.94 -2.25
CA HIS A 276 0.00 -24.67 -3.58
C HIS A 276 0.49 -25.74 -4.58
N PRO A 277 -0.40 -26.35 -5.40
CA PRO A 277 0.00 -27.36 -6.35
C PRO A 277 0.73 -26.71 -7.55
N GLN A 278 1.76 -27.38 -8.08
CA GLN A 278 2.55 -26.89 -9.23
C GLN A 278 1.68 -26.68 -10.49
N LYS A 279 0.64 -27.50 -10.63
CA LYS A 279 -0.30 -27.52 -11.76
C LYS A 279 -1.72 -27.44 -11.22
N GLY A 280 -2.64 -26.90 -12.01
CA GLY A 280 -4.05 -26.88 -11.65
C GLY A 280 -4.57 -28.28 -11.32
N GLY A 281 -5.43 -28.39 -10.32
CA GLY A 281 -6.11 -29.63 -9.97
C GLY A 281 -7.24 -29.97 -10.95
N GLU A 282 -8.38 -30.42 -10.44
CA GLU A 282 -9.57 -30.60 -11.27
C GLU A 282 -9.98 -29.29 -11.97
N LYS A 283 -10.60 -29.40 -13.15
CA LYS A 283 -11.10 -28.24 -13.89
C LYS A 283 -12.10 -27.48 -13.03
N GLY A 284 -11.77 -26.24 -12.70
CA GLY A 284 -12.70 -25.34 -12.00
C GLY A 284 -14.01 -25.18 -12.78
N TYR A 285 -15.11 -24.95 -12.07
CA TYR A 285 -16.49 -24.99 -12.58
C TYR A 285 -16.83 -23.99 -13.72
N LEU A 286 -15.89 -23.13 -14.13
CA LEU A 286 -15.97 -22.22 -15.26
C LEU A 286 -15.85 -22.98 -16.60
N ASN A 287 -16.89 -23.74 -16.93
CA ASN A 287 -17.02 -24.49 -18.19
C ASN A 287 -17.36 -23.61 -19.41
N LEU A 288 -17.60 -22.32 -19.21
CA LEU A 288 -17.97 -21.34 -20.24
C LEU A 288 -17.18 -20.05 -20.05
N ASN A 289 -16.69 -19.47 -21.16
CA ASN A 289 -16.05 -18.16 -21.20
C ASN A 289 -17.08 -17.02 -21.13
N ASN A 290 -17.98 -17.06 -20.15
CA ASN A 290 -18.84 -15.92 -19.85
C ASN A 290 -17.98 -14.79 -19.28
N VAL A 291 -18.07 -13.59 -19.86
CA VAL A 291 -17.37 -12.39 -19.40
C VAL A 291 -18.41 -11.29 -19.13
N PRO A 292 -18.57 -10.81 -17.88
CA PRO A 292 -17.98 -11.38 -16.66
C PRO A 292 -18.53 -12.79 -16.35
N PRO A 293 -17.76 -13.65 -15.67
CA PRO A 293 -18.23 -14.97 -15.27
C PRO A 293 -19.32 -14.84 -14.20
N LEU A 294 -20.37 -15.67 -14.30
CA LEU A 294 -21.39 -15.78 -13.26
C LEU A 294 -20.74 -16.41 -12.01
N ARG A 295 -20.53 -15.59 -10.98
CA ARG A 295 -20.00 -16.01 -9.67
C ARG A 295 -21.08 -15.73 -8.62
N LYS A 296 -21.26 -16.65 -7.66
CA LYS A 296 -22.08 -16.35 -6.46
C LYS A 296 -21.43 -15.23 -5.65
N TYR A 297 -20.13 -15.32 -5.43
CA TYR A 297 -19.38 -14.38 -4.59
C TYR A 297 -18.76 -13.28 -5.44
N LEU A 298 -19.06 -12.03 -5.08
CA LEU A 298 -18.41 -10.82 -5.54
C LEU A 298 -17.01 -10.70 -4.91
N LEU A 299 -16.93 -10.83 -3.58
CA LEU A 299 -15.71 -10.68 -2.81
C LEU A 299 -15.58 -11.78 -1.75
N VAL A 300 -14.40 -12.41 -1.69
CA VAL A 300 -14.07 -13.37 -0.63
C VAL A 300 -12.70 -13.02 -0.05
N PHE A 301 -12.63 -12.95 1.28
CA PHE A 301 -11.39 -12.81 2.04
C PHE A 301 -11.32 -13.92 3.09
N LYS A 302 -10.16 -14.55 3.23
CA LYS A 302 -9.84 -15.42 4.37
C LYS A 302 -8.45 -15.04 4.90
N GLY A 303 -8.37 -14.44 6.09
CA GLY A 303 -7.11 -13.92 6.62
C GLY A 303 -7.08 -13.62 8.12
N LYS A 304 -5.96 -13.04 8.60
CA LYS A 304 -5.79 -12.66 10.01
C LYS A 304 -6.33 -11.25 10.28
N ARG A 305 -7.06 -11.09 11.38
CA ARG A 305 -7.49 -9.82 11.98
C ARG A 305 -6.57 -9.50 13.16
N TYR A 306 -5.98 -8.32 13.18
CA TYR A 306 -5.09 -7.92 14.27
C TYR A 306 -5.92 -7.24 15.35
N LEU A 307 -5.79 -7.69 16.60
CA LEU A 307 -6.54 -7.13 17.74
C LEU A 307 -5.93 -5.82 18.25
N THR A 308 -4.63 -5.63 18.01
CA THR A 308 -3.82 -4.45 18.38
C THR A 308 -2.74 -4.19 17.32
N GLY A 309 -2.10 -3.02 17.37
CA GLY A 309 -1.01 -2.65 16.48
C GLY A 309 -1.45 -2.09 15.12
N ILE A 310 -0.47 -1.78 14.27
CA ILE A 310 -0.68 -1.12 12.97
C ILE A 310 -1.59 -1.97 12.07
N GLY A 311 -2.57 -1.33 11.43
CA GLY A 311 -3.55 -1.99 10.56
C GLY A 311 -4.61 -2.83 11.28
N SER A 312 -4.66 -2.83 12.62
CA SER A 312 -5.75 -3.46 13.39
C SER A 312 -7.10 -2.82 13.09
N GLU A 313 -7.18 -1.49 13.09
CA GLU A 313 -8.38 -0.72 12.75
C GLU A 313 -8.88 -1.02 11.33
N THR A 314 -8.01 -0.96 10.33
CA THR A 314 -8.35 -1.30 8.93
C THR A 314 -8.88 -2.73 8.81
N ARG A 315 -8.23 -3.70 9.45
CA ARG A 315 -8.66 -5.12 9.46
C ARG A 315 -9.95 -5.36 10.27
N ASN A 316 -10.22 -4.53 11.27
CA ASN A 316 -11.49 -4.54 12.01
C ASN A 316 -12.63 -3.93 11.17
N ALA A 317 -12.34 -2.86 10.43
CA ALA A 317 -13.29 -2.15 9.58
C ALA A 317 -13.78 -3.00 8.41
N LEU A 318 -12.92 -3.84 7.83
CA LEU A 318 -13.29 -4.78 6.75
C LEU A 318 -14.58 -5.55 7.07
N TYR A 319 -14.75 -6.04 8.30
CA TYR A 319 -15.95 -6.81 8.69
C TYR A 319 -17.28 -6.10 8.37
N HIS A 320 -17.32 -4.77 8.31
CA HIS A 320 -18.56 -4.03 8.03
C HIS A 320 -19.06 -4.15 6.58
N ILE A 321 -18.26 -4.64 5.63
CA ILE A 321 -18.75 -4.98 4.27
C ILE A 321 -19.18 -6.45 4.14
N HIS A 322 -19.04 -7.28 5.18
CA HIS A 322 -19.51 -8.66 5.15
C HIS A 322 -21.04 -8.72 5.23
N ASN A 323 -21.68 -9.33 4.22
CA ASN A 323 -23.14 -9.44 4.14
C ASN A 323 -23.68 -10.88 4.26
N GLY A 324 -22.80 -11.88 4.29
CA GLY A 324 -23.18 -13.29 4.42
C GLY A 324 -23.64 -13.99 3.14
N ASP A 325 -23.75 -13.29 2.00
CA ASP A 325 -24.23 -13.87 0.74
C ASP A 325 -23.18 -13.85 -0.39
N ASP A 326 -22.85 -12.68 -0.92
CA ASP A 326 -21.87 -12.50 -2.01
C ASP A 326 -20.56 -11.81 -1.58
N ILE A 327 -20.53 -11.15 -0.42
CA ILE A 327 -19.32 -10.59 0.20
C ILE A 327 -19.01 -11.33 1.51
N ILE A 328 -18.03 -12.24 1.46
CA ILE A 328 -17.68 -13.17 2.53
C ILE A 328 -16.30 -12.85 3.11
N LEU A 329 -16.23 -12.46 4.38
CA LEU A 329 -14.97 -12.10 5.05
C LEU A 329 -14.73 -12.97 6.28
N LEU A 330 -14.01 -14.07 6.10
CA LEU A 330 -13.64 -14.98 7.19
C LEU A 330 -12.33 -14.49 7.82
N THR A 331 -12.35 -14.14 9.10
CA THR A 331 -11.14 -13.64 9.79
C THR A 331 -10.80 -14.44 11.03
N THR A 332 -9.52 -14.63 11.33
CA THR A 332 -9.07 -15.16 12.63
C THR A 332 -8.30 -14.10 13.40
N CYS A 333 -8.66 -13.92 14.67
CA CYS A 333 -7.94 -13.07 15.61
C CYS A 333 -6.64 -13.69 16.15
N LYS A 334 -6.31 -14.95 15.80
CA LYS A 334 -5.11 -15.67 16.26
C LYS A 334 -3.84 -15.13 15.61
N HIS A 335 -3.28 -14.07 16.17
CA HIS A 335 -2.09 -13.38 15.66
C HIS A 335 -1.13 -12.96 16.79
N GLY A 336 0.15 -13.28 16.65
CA GLY A 336 1.14 -13.11 17.72
C GLY A 336 0.93 -14.07 18.89
N LYS A 337 1.68 -13.86 19.98
CA LYS A 337 1.58 -14.68 21.21
C LYS A 337 0.50 -14.17 22.18
N ASP A 338 0.15 -12.89 22.07
CA ASP A 338 -0.64 -12.17 23.07
C ASP A 338 -2.12 -11.94 22.65
N TRP A 339 -2.58 -12.55 21.55
CA TRP A 339 -3.96 -12.38 21.07
C TRP A 339 -5.03 -12.71 22.13
N GLU A 340 -4.75 -13.70 23.00
CA GLU A 340 -5.65 -14.10 24.09
C GLU A 340 -5.84 -12.98 25.13
N LYS A 341 -4.83 -12.13 25.34
CA LYS A 341 -4.87 -10.97 26.26
C LYS A 341 -5.67 -9.80 25.70
N HIS A 342 -5.76 -9.71 24.37
CA HIS A 342 -6.46 -8.64 23.64
C HIS A 342 -7.80 -9.11 23.04
N LYS A 343 -8.26 -10.31 23.41
CA LYS A 343 -9.45 -10.98 22.88
C LYS A 343 -10.70 -10.13 23.06
N ASP A 344 -11.27 -9.67 21.95
CA ASP A 344 -12.59 -9.01 21.92
C ASP A 344 -13.75 -10.02 21.86
N ALA A 345 -14.98 -9.51 21.99
CA ALA A 345 -16.21 -10.31 21.98
C ALA A 345 -16.57 -10.93 20.61
N ARG A 346 -15.91 -10.53 19.51
CA ARG A 346 -16.13 -11.11 18.17
C ARG A 346 -15.18 -12.27 17.89
N CYS A 347 -13.99 -12.24 18.49
CA CYS A 347 -12.87 -13.16 18.24
C CYS A 347 -13.22 -14.66 18.32
N ASP A 348 -14.14 -15.10 19.18
CA ASP A 348 -14.56 -16.52 19.19
C ASP A 348 -15.37 -16.90 17.94
N ARG A 349 -16.35 -16.08 17.55
CA ARG A 349 -17.16 -16.30 16.34
C ARG A 349 -16.32 -16.18 15.07
N ASP A 350 -15.45 -15.17 15.01
CA ASP A 350 -14.43 -15.02 13.96
C ASP A 350 -13.65 -16.33 13.76
N ASN A 351 -13.12 -16.90 14.85
CA ASN A 351 -12.36 -18.16 14.81
C ASN A 351 -13.20 -19.38 14.39
N GLU A 352 -14.48 -19.45 14.80
CA GLU A 352 -15.38 -20.54 14.41
C GLU A 352 -15.72 -20.47 12.90
N GLU A 353 -16.05 -19.28 12.40
CA GLU A 353 -16.31 -19.00 10.98
C GLU A 353 -15.06 -19.21 10.12
N TYR A 354 -13.87 -18.87 10.62
CA TYR A 354 -12.60 -19.08 9.93
C TYR A 354 -12.17 -20.56 9.85
N THR A 355 -12.63 -21.41 10.78
CA THR A 355 -12.25 -22.83 10.82
C THR A 355 -13.13 -23.69 9.90
N LYS A 356 -14.24 -23.13 9.40
CA LYS A 356 -15.09 -23.69 8.34
C LYS A 356 -14.51 -23.41 6.95
#